data_AF-A0A8X6WIW5-F1
#
_entry.id   AF-A0A8X6WIW5-F1
#
_cell.length_a   1.000
_cell.length_b   1.000
_cell.length_c   1.000
_cell.angle_alpha   90.00
_cell.angle_beta   90.00
_cell.angle_gamma   90.00
#
_symmetry.space_group_name_H-M   'P 1'
#
loop_
_entity.id
_entity.type
_entity.pdbx_description
1 polymer ?
#
loop_
_entity_poly.entity_id
_entity_poly.type
_entity_poly.pdbx_seq_one_letter_code
_entity_poly.pdbx_strand_id
1 'polypeptide(L)'
;MACCTSGLSSCMITRGVSNIVTTIPQESHEYPTYSPELSPCKYHIFDPLKKALNGWGFSYNHDVEAVVEFWFHNQLRSFFT
;
A
#
# COMPACT_ATOMS: atom_id res chain seq x y z
N MET A 1 -27.34 -6.48 -3.64
CA MET A 1 -25.93 -6.83 -3.90
C MET A 1 -25.34 -5.69 -4.70
N ALA A 2 -24.69 -4.73 -4.04
CA ALA A 2 -24.02 -3.64 -4.75
C ALA A 2 -22.59 -4.07 -5.04
N CYS A 3 -22.32 -4.39 -6.30
CA CYS A 3 -20.97 -4.55 -6.82
C CYS A 3 -20.26 -3.19 -6.74
N CYS A 4 -19.31 -3.04 -5.83
CA CYS A 4 -18.36 -1.93 -5.85
C CYS A 4 -17.33 -2.21 -6.96
N THR A 5 -17.58 -1.67 -8.17
CA THR A 5 -16.69 -1.72 -9.34
C THR A 5 -15.83 -0.47 -9.48
N SER A 6 -15.55 0.26 -8.40
CA SER A 6 -14.67 1.43 -8.46
C SER A 6 -13.33 1.11 -7.81
N GLY A 7 -12.28 1.28 -8.61
CA GLY A 7 -10.89 1.00 -8.25
C GLY A 7 -10.49 1.63 -6.91
N LEU A 8 -9.50 0.99 -6.30
CA LEU A 8 -8.87 1.23 -4.99
C LEU A 8 -8.53 2.70 -4.63
N SER A 9 -8.74 3.66 -5.54
CA SER A 9 -8.46 5.08 -5.31
C SER A 9 -9.60 5.86 -4.62
N SER A 10 -10.85 5.42 -4.70
CA SER A 10 -11.98 6.26 -4.24
C SER A 10 -12.15 6.31 -2.72
N CYS A 11 -11.64 5.33 -1.98
CA CYS A 11 -11.79 5.30 -0.51
C CYS A 11 -10.79 6.23 0.22
N MET A 12 -9.68 6.59 -0.42
CA MET A 12 -8.61 7.41 0.18
C MET A 12 -9.01 8.88 0.36
N ILE A 13 -10.01 9.38 -0.40
CA ILE A 13 -10.52 10.76 -0.34
C ILE A 13 -11.96 10.77 0.20
N THR A 14 -12.29 9.84 1.10
CA THR A 14 -13.59 9.85 1.78
C THR A 14 -13.53 10.82 2.97
N ARG A 15 -14.64 11.50 3.28
CA ARG A 15 -14.73 12.53 4.34
C ARG A 15 -14.15 12.10 5.71
N GLY A 16 -14.19 10.80 6.03
CA GLY A 16 -13.60 10.26 7.26
C GLY A 16 -12.07 10.35 7.30
N VAL A 17 -11.38 10.16 6.17
CA VAL A 17 -9.91 10.21 6.08
C VAL A 17 -9.42 11.66 6.19
N SER A 18 -10.11 12.62 5.57
CA SER A 18 -9.75 14.04 5.62
C SER A 18 -9.69 14.61 7.04
N ASN A 19 -10.58 14.17 7.94
CA ASN A 19 -10.60 14.63 9.33
C ASN A 19 -9.40 14.13 10.16
N ILE A 20 -8.85 12.96 9.82
CA ILE A 20 -7.68 12.40 10.51
C ILE A 20 -6.41 13.13 10.04
N VAL A 21 -6.31 13.41 8.73
CA VAL A 21 -5.17 14.13 8.14
C VAL A 21 -5.05 15.57 8.67
N THR A 22 -6.16 16.24 8.97
CA THR A 22 -6.12 17.59 9.59
C THR A 22 -5.77 17.58 11.08
N THR A 23 -5.86 16.42 11.76
CA THR A 23 -5.58 16.30 13.20
C THR A 23 -4.12 15.92 13.48
N ILE A 24 -3.45 15.27 12.53
CA ILE A 24 -2.02 14.96 12.61
C ILE A 24 -1.26 16.07 11.88
N PRO A 25 -0.28 16.75 12.50
CA PRO A 25 0.55 17.72 11.80
C PRO A 25 1.41 16.97 10.77
N GLN A 26 0.90 16.91 9.54
CA GLN A 26 1.57 16.38 8.36
C GLN A 26 1.83 17.56 7.44
N GLU A 27 3.06 17.71 6.95
CA GLU A 27 3.34 18.72 5.93
C GLU A 27 2.53 18.38 4.68
N SER A 28 1.58 19.26 4.35
CA SER A 28 0.68 19.09 3.22
C SER A 28 1.45 19.38 1.93
N HIS A 29 2.14 18.37 1.40
CA HIS A 29 2.63 18.42 0.04
C HIS A 29 1.42 18.24 -0.89
N GLU A 30 1.12 19.23 -1.75
CA GLU A 30 0.12 19.08 -2.80
C GLU A 30 0.56 17.95 -3.74
N TYR A 31 -0.01 16.76 -3.55
CA TYR A 31 0.20 15.66 -4.48
C TYR A 31 -0.65 15.92 -5.72
N PRO A 32 -0.08 15.92 -6.93
CA PRO A 32 -0.88 15.94 -8.15
C PRO A 32 -1.85 14.76 -8.18
N THR A 33 -2.94 14.89 -8.94
CA THR A 33 -3.94 13.83 -9.16
C THR A 33 -3.27 12.46 -9.27
N TYR A 34 -3.70 11.53 -8.41
CA TYR A 34 -3.03 10.27 -8.08
C TYR A 34 -2.25 9.67 -9.27
N SER A 35 -0.93 9.79 -9.20
CA SER A 35 -0.02 9.24 -10.20
C SER A 35 0.64 7.99 -9.64
N PRO A 36 0.12 6.78 -9.92
CA PRO A 36 0.63 5.54 -9.36
C PRO A 36 2.11 5.32 -9.67
N GLU A 37 2.57 5.73 -10.86
CA GLU A 37 3.97 5.64 -11.30
C GLU A 37 4.96 6.49 -10.48
N LEU A 38 4.45 7.53 -9.82
CA LEU A 38 5.25 8.43 -8.97
C LEU A 38 5.25 8.00 -7.50
N SER A 39 4.50 6.97 -7.12
CA SER A 39 4.43 6.54 -5.73
C SER A 39 5.62 5.63 -5.36
N PRO A 40 6.49 6.06 -4.43
CA PRO A 40 7.59 5.23 -3.93
C PRO A 40 7.13 3.87 -3.41
N CYS A 41 5.97 3.82 -2.76
CA CYS A 41 5.41 2.56 -2.28
C CYS A 41 5.05 1.61 -3.43
N LYS A 42 4.53 2.12 -4.56
CA LYS A 42 4.12 1.28 -5.68
C LYS A 42 5.32 0.62 -6.37
N TYR A 43 6.30 1.41 -6.82
CA TYR A 43 7.43 0.87 -7.58
C TYR A 43 8.46 0.17 -6.69
N HIS A 44 8.70 0.68 -5.48
CA HIS A 44 9.81 0.20 -4.64
C HIS A 44 9.40 -0.94 -3.71
N ILE A 45 8.16 -0.95 -3.22
CA ILE A 45 7.70 -1.92 -2.22
C ILE A 45 6.80 -2.97 -2.85
N PHE A 46 5.71 -2.53 -3.50
CA PHE A 46 4.69 -3.47 -3.99
C PHE A 46 5.16 -4.30 -5.18
N ASP A 47 5.97 -3.76 -6.09
CA ASP A 47 6.45 -4.53 -7.24
C ASP A 47 7.45 -5.64 -6.84
N PRO A 48 8.47 -5.39 -5.99
CA PRO A 48 9.32 -6.44 -5.45
C PRO A 48 8.57 -7.46 -4.58
N LEU A 49 7.63 -7.00 -3.75
CA LEU A 49 6.81 -7.89 -2.92
C LEU A 49 5.96 -8.81 -3.79
N LYS A 50 5.29 -8.31 -4.83
CA LYS A 50 4.53 -9.14 -5.78
C LYS A 50 5.40 -10.20 -6.44
N LYS A 51 6.63 -9.84 -6.82
CA LYS A 51 7.59 -10.82 -7.39
C LYS A 51 7.95 -11.90 -6.37
N ALA A 52 8.16 -11.54 -5.11
CA ALA A 52 8.48 -12.49 -4.05
C ALA A 52 7.32 -13.43 -3.71
N LEU A 53 6.09 -12.92 -3.78
CA LEU A 53 4.86 -13.70 -3.55
C LEU A 53 4.40 -14.47 -4.80
N ASN A 54 5.00 -14.23 -5.96
CA ASN A 54 4.57 -14.85 -7.20
C ASN A 54 4.77 -16.37 -7.14
N GLY A 55 3.70 -17.13 -7.43
CA GLY A 55 3.70 -18.59 -7.35
C GLY A 55 3.35 -19.17 -5.99
N TRP A 56 3.07 -18.33 -4.98
CA TRP A 56 2.59 -18.78 -3.68
C TRP A 56 1.06 -18.86 -3.68
N GLY A 57 0.52 -20.00 -3.27
CA GLY A 57 -0.91 -20.17 -3.01
C GLY A 57 -1.18 -20.08 -1.52
N PHE A 58 -2.02 -19.14 -1.11
CA PHE A 58 -2.40 -18.95 0.29
C PHE A 58 -3.82 -19.48 0.52
N SER A 59 -4.01 -20.26 1.58
CA SER A 59 -5.33 -20.79 1.95
C SER A 59 -6.03 -19.87 2.95
N TYR A 60 -5.27 -19.13 3.76
CA TYR A 60 -5.81 -18.24 4.78
C TYR A 60 -5.10 -16.89 4.82
N ASN A 61 -5.80 -15.87 5.33
CA ASN A 61 -5.24 -14.52 5.44
C ASN A 61 -4.00 -14.46 6.35
N HIS A 62 -3.96 -15.26 7.43
CA HIS A 62 -2.82 -15.28 8.34
C HIS A 62 -1.53 -15.77 7.67
N ASP A 63 -1.64 -16.65 6.67
CA ASP A 63 -0.48 -17.10 5.88
C ASP A 63 0.10 -15.94 5.06
N VAL A 64 -0.77 -15.11 4.50
CA VAL A 64 -0.36 -13.92 3.74
C VAL A 64 0.33 -12.92 4.66
N GLU A 65 -0.26 -12.63 5.82
CA GLU A 65 0.30 -11.70 6.82
C GLU A 65 1.70 -12.13 7.26
N ALA A 66 1.87 -13.40 7.62
CA ALA A 66 3.16 -13.95 8.07
C ALA A 66 4.24 -13.85 6.98
N VAL A 67 3.90 -14.13 5.72
CA VAL A 67 4.86 -14.08 4.62
C VAL A 67 5.22 -12.64 4.27
N VAL A 68 4.27 -11.72 4.30
CA VAL A 68 4.53 -10.30 4.10
C VAL A 68 5.44 -9.75 5.21
N GLU A 69 5.16 -10.09 6.46
CA GLU A 69 5.99 -9.70 7.62
C GLU A 69 7.42 -10.25 7.47
N PHE A 70 7.56 -11.55 7.16
CA PHE A 70 8.85 -12.17 6.92
C PHE A 70 9.62 -11.50 5.77
N TRP A 71 8.94 -11.14 4.68
CA TRP A 71 9.55 -10.47 3.55
C TRP A 71 10.12 -9.10 3.93
N PHE A 72 9.39 -8.30 4.71
CA PHE A 72 9.86 -7.00 5.18
C PHE A 72 11.08 -7.14 6.12
N HIS A 73 11.06 -8.12 7.03
CA HIS A 73 12.19 -8.36 7.94
C HIS A 73 13.47 -8.80 7.24
N ASN A 74 13.36 -9.41 6.06
CA ASN A 74 14.51 -9.86 5.28
C ASN A 74 15.03 -8.82 4.26
N GLN A 75 14.42 -7.64 4.17
CA GLN A 75 14.97 -6.58 3.33
C GLN A 75 16.22 -5.97 3.95
N LEU A 76 17.22 -5.69 3.11
CA LEU A 76 18.41 -4.97 3.54
C LEU A 76 18.04 -3.58 4.03
N ARG A 77 18.81 -3.00 4.97
CA ARG A 77 18.56 -1.64 5.45
C ARG A 77 18.58 -0.59 4.32
N SER A 78 19.43 -0.81 3.32
CA SER A 78 19.52 0.02 2.11
C SER A 78 18.27 -0.04 1.23
N PHE A 79 17.36 -0.98 1.47
CA PHE A 79 16.08 -1.05 0.78
C PHE A 79 15.14 0.09 1.21
N PHE A 80 15.26 0.59 2.44
CA PHE A 80 14.38 1.65 2.96
C PHE A 80 15.00 3.05 2.92
N THR A 81 16.19 3.17 2.33
CA THR A 81 16.97 4.41 2.28
C THR A 81 16.87 5.01 0.88
#